data_AF-A0A3B9N345-F1
#
_entry.id   AF-A0A3B9N345-F1
#
_cell.length_a   1.000
_cell.length_b   1.000
_cell.length_c   1.000
_cell.angle_alpha   90.00
_cell.angle_beta   90.00
_cell.angle_gamma   90.00
#
_symmetry.space_group_name_H-M   'P 1'
#
loop_
_entity.id
_entity.type
_entity.pdbx_description
1 polymer ?
#
loop_
_entity_poly.entity_id
_entity_poly.type
_entity_poly.pdbx_seq_one_letter_code
_entity_poly.pdbx_strand_id
1 'polypeptide(L)'
;MNPKFQNVFIKSMFFVGLLLITPKFFNILAKLELITHDFILKLEFLESSETTLSIIGFVLILISSWLFYNERRMNHEITMLQEAQDVDLLVNYYVCESYEKLVEINNGDMSSFPVKEAMVLRNPVMHSLNKIISNHPDSYRHASFYGNSYKSVENYLVKYPEASIPDRSDGNFSYFQVVRTPSKAELNNLKDNDGLLKVMLDDDVNFPIAMVGGYEDGCTGIDLQEEFIFRKLWCAFISITNNSEKVLQLDSLNGKHTKNTSFHSFGSVTAQEQNIEIPKVMLKPRQSMVVPLAILIPPLYSFKRKELSPSTGGGDGERVQIVKNESIYLKNIEDCIVYGDRFDIKNITYKKGKNLIGTSIREFDLTNMFTYDLHWQCGSCPHLFIVNENITYIRELLAHCQNSFGTDYFIVPEGAKEVIIAEIEDETTFIKSIIMNSKVIANDLVLNKGQHFRFFTEAGSKITATGYYTPDSQSIQNIPQGIKRNELVGGFLRQFKLEKGLTKFSSECKASLN
;
A
#
# COMPACT_ATOMS: atom_id res chain seq x y z
N MET A 1 14.49 44.43 13.63
CA MET A 1 15.82 44.38 14.27
C MET A 1 16.51 43.10 13.83
N ASN A 2 17.85 43.09 13.72
CA ASN A 2 18.60 41.88 13.38
C ASN A 2 18.34 40.78 14.45
N PRO A 3 17.86 39.57 14.09
CA PRO A 3 17.56 38.50 15.06
C PRO A 3 18.76 38.10 15.93
N LYS A 4 19.97 38.25 15.39
CA LYS A 4 21.21 38.03 16.15
C LYS A 4 21.38 39.07 17.26
N PHE A 5 20.93 40.30 17.04
CA PHE A 5 21.02 41.38 18.02
C PHE A 5 19.97 41.20 19.14
N GLN A 6 18.77 40.71 18.83
CA GLN A 6 17.73 40.42 19.82
C GLN A 6 18.15 39.30 20.78
N ASN A 7 18.70 38.20 20.26
CA ASN A 7 19.23 37.11 21.08
C ASN A 7 20.37 37.55 22.00
N VAL A 8 21.30 38.35 21.48
CA VAL A 8 22.40 38.92 22.28
C VAL A 8 21.88 39.85 23.36
N PHE A 9 20.88 40.67 23.05
CA PHE A 9 20.26 41.58 24.02
C PHE A 9 19.53 40.83 25.15
N ILE A 10 18.68 39.84 24.83
CA ILE A 10 17.95 39.03 25.83
C ILE A 10 18.93 38.29 26.75
N LYS A 11 19.97 37.67 26.18
CA LYS A 11 21.02 36.99 26.96
C LYS A 11 21.81 37.96 27.85
N SER A 12 22.08 39.17 27.36
CA SER A 12 22.80 40.19 28.14
C SER A 12 21.95 40.68 29.31
N MET A 13 20.65 40.94 29.10
CA MET A 13 19.73 41.31 30.19
C MET A 13 19.61 40.22 31.25
N PHE A 14 19.51 38.95 30.83
CA PHE A 14 19.46 37.82 31.75
C PHE A 14 20.76 37.71 32.56
N PHE A 15 21.92 37.86 31.91
CA PHE A 15 23.23 37.80 32.57
C PHE A 15 23.45 38.97 33.54
N VAL A 16 23.05 40.19 33.17
CA VAL A 16 23.07 41.36 34.06
C VAL A 16 22.13 41.12 35.26
N GLY A 17 20.94 40.58 35.02
CA GLY A 17 19.99 40.22 36.08
C GLY A 17 20.58 39.19 37.05
N LEU A 18 21.24 38.15 36.55
CA LEU A 18 21.98 37.17 37.36
C LEU A 18 23.09 37.84 38.16
N LEU A 19 23.94 38.65 37.53
CA LEU A 19 25.05 39.35 38.19
C LEU A 19 24.58 40.24 39.34
N LEU A 20 23.43 40.90 39.21
CA LEU A 20 22.83 41.72 40.27
C LEU A 20 22.28 40.90 41.45
N ILE A 21 22.11 39.59 41.27
CA ILE A 21 21.59 38.65 42.28
C ILE A 21 22.71 37.81 42.92
N THR A 22 23.73 37.40 42.15
CA THR A 22 24.79 36.46 42.58
C THR A 22 25.57 36.86 43.85
N PRO A 23 25.91 38.14 44.10
CA PRO A 23 26.65 38.52 45.30
C PRO A 23 25.89 38.29 46.61
N LYS A 24 24.57 37.99 46.57
CA LYS A 24 23.71 37.94 47.77
C LYS A 24 22.99 36.62 48.02
N PHE A 25 22.98 35.68 47.08
CA PHE A 25 22.41 34.34 47.34
C PHE A 25 23.14 33.59 48.46
N PHE A 26 24.39 33.96 48.77
CA PHE A 26 25.15 33.38 49.89
C PHE A 26 24.86 34.05 51.25
N ASN A 27 24.25 35.25 51.30
CA ASN A 27 24.04 36.01 52.55
C ASN A 27 22.57 36.26 52.92
N ILE A 28 21.61 35.86 52.09
CA ILE A 28 20.18 35.95 52.41
C ILE A 28 19.72 34.60 52.97
N LEU A 29 19.91 34.40 54.27
CA LEU A 29 19.19 33.38 55.04
C LEU A 29 17.76 33.88 55.24
N ALA A 30 16.85 33.52 54.33
CA ALA A 30 15.42 33.78 54.53
C ALA A 30 14.91 32.93 55.70
N LYS A 31 14.37 33.56 56.74
CA LYS A 31 13.66 32.85 57.80
C LYS A 31 12.25 32.57 57.29
N LEU A 32 11.97 31.30 56.98
CA LEU A 32 10.69 30.88 56.44
C LEU A 32 9.84 30.34 57.61
N GLU A 33 8.90 31.16 58.08
CA GLU A 33 7.93 30.75 59.10
C GLU A 33 6.59 30.44 58.43
N LEU A 34 6.11 29.21 58.66
CA LEU A 34 4.87 28.69 58.10
C LEU A 34 3.81 28.73 59.20
N ILE A 35 2.80 29.59 59.02
CA ILE A 35 1.69 29.74 59.97
C ILE A 35 0.41 29.22 59.29
N THR A 36 -0.19 28.16 59.82
CA THR A 36 -1.49 27.61 59.37
C THR A 36 -2.63 28.24 60.18
N HIS A 37 -3.82 28.55 59.66
CA HIS A 37 -4.77 27.61 59.05
C HIS A 37 -5.46 28.08 57.74
N ASP A 38 -5.10 29.25 57.22
CA ASP A 38 -5.37 29.68 55.84
C ASP A 38 -4.12 30.42 55.33
N PHE A 39 -3.44 29.81 54.35
CA PHE A 39 -2.02 30.00 54.00
C PHE A 39 -1.51 31.47 53.91
N ILE A 40 -0.61 31.89 54.81
CA ILE A 40 0.19 33.12 54.67
C ILE A 40 1.67 32.75 54.82
N LEU A 41 2.46 33.03 53.78
CA LEU A 41 3.90 32.79 53.74
C LEU A 41 4.61 34.11 54.07
N LYS A 42 5.17 34.22 55.29
CA LYS A 42 5.90 35.42 55.72
C LYS A 42 7.37 35.28 55.34
N LEU A 43 7.81 36.09 54.38
CA LEU A 43 9.22 36.24 54.00
C LEU A 43 9.77 37.51 54.64
N GLU A 44 10.60 37.38 55.67
CA GLU A 44 11.36 38.51 56.22
C GLU A 44 12.75 38.56 55.59
N PHE A 45 13.05 39.69 54.93
CA PHE A 45 14.39 40.00 54.44
C PHE A 45 15.11 40.82 55.51
N LEU A 46 16.25 40.35 56.01
CA LEU A 46 17.13 41.13 56.88
C LEU A 46 17.67 42.33 56.07
N GLU A 47 17.45 43.54 56.58
CA GLU A 47 17.82 44.79 55.92
C GLU A 47 19.31 44.81 55.54
N SER A 48 19.57 44.78 54.23
CA SER A 48 20.78 45.34 53.66
C SER A 48 20.37 46.44 52.69
N SER A 49 21.10 47.55 52.66
CA SER A 49 20.83 48.83 51.99
C SER A 49 20.74 48.78 50.45
N GLU A 50 20.47 47.61 49.87
CA GLU A 50 20.53 47.36 48.43
C GLU A 50 19.51 46.29 47.99
N THR A 51 18.38 46.18 48.68
CA THR A 51 17.20 45.40 48.24
C THR A 51 16.73 45.81 46.85
N THR A 52 16.84 47.10 46.51
CA THR A 52 16.46 47.66 45.20
C THR A 52 17.22 47.04 44.03
N LEU A 53 18.54 46.80 44.16
CA LEU A 53 19.35 46.20 43.08
C LEU A 53 18.98 44.73 42.84
N SER A 54 18.69 43.98 43.90
CA SER A 54 18.25 42.59 43.79
C SER A 54 16.83 42.49 43.19
N ILE A 55 15.93 43.43 43.51
CA ILE A 55 14.62 43.54 42.86
C ILE A 55 14.79 43.84 41.37
N ILE A 56 15.64 44.80 41.00
CA ILE A 56 15.96 45.11 39.59
C ILE A 56 16.50 43.86 38.87
N GLY A 57 17.44 43.14 39.51
CA GLY A 57 17.99 41.90 38.96
C GLY A 57 16.90 40.84 38.71
N PHE A 58 15.99 40.64 39.66
CA PHE A 58 14.89 39.69 39.52
C PHE A 58 13.91 40.08 38.41
N VAL A 59 13.57 41.37 38.32
CA VAL A 59 12.74 41.91 37.23
C VAL A 59 13.41 41.71 35.87
N LEU A 60 14.72 41.93 35.76
CA LEU A 60 15.47 41.68 34.52
C LEU A 60 15.44 40.21 34.11
N ILE A 61 15.57 39.28 35.06
CA ILE A 61 15.46 37.84 34.81
C ILE A 61 14.04 37.48 34.33
N LEU A 62 13.00 37.98 34.98
CA LEU A 62 11.61 37.73 34.58
C LEU A 62 11.31 38.27 33.19
N ILE A 63 11.71 39.51 32.90
CA ILE A 63 11.54 40.12 31.57
C ILE A 63 12.30 39.32 30.51
N SER A 64 13.55 38.94 30.79
CA SER A 64 14.36 38.17 29.83
C SER A 64 13.78 36.78 29.59
N SER A 65 13.26 36.12 30.63
CA SER A 65 12.59 34.81 30.53
C SER A 65 11.30 34.91 29.72
N TRP A 66 10.51 35.95 29.94
CA TRP A 66 9.29 36.24 29.16
C TRP A 66 9.60 36.53 27.69
N LEU A 67 10.65 37.33 27.42
CA LEU A 67 11.11 37.60 26.06
C LEU A 67 11.60 36.33 25.35
N PHE A 68 12.33 35.45 26.05
CA PHE A 68 12.79 34.17 25.50
C PHE A 68 11.62 33.23 25.17
N TYR A 69 10.60 33.20 26.03
CA TYR A 69 9.37 32.44 25.79
C TYR A 69 8.63 32.95 24.56
N ASN A 70 8.44 34.27 24.44
CA ASN A 70 7.77 34.87 23.28
C ASN A 70 8.56 34.71 21.98
N GLU A 71 9.89 34.81 22.00
CA GLU A 71 10.72 34.56 20.83
C GLU A 71 10.56 33.11 20.36
N ARG A 72 10.59 32.14 21.28
CA ARG A 72 10.33 30.72 20.94
C ARG A 72 8.93 30.50 20.40
N ARG A 73 7.91 31.10 21.02
CA ARG A 73 6.53 31.01 20.55
C ARG A 73 6.39 31.58 19.14
N MET A 74 6.96 32.75 18.88
CA MET A 74 6.94 33.41 17.58
C MET A 74 7.71 32.60 16.52
N ASN A 75 8.88 32.04 16.87
CA ASN A 75 9.62 31.17 15.95
C ASN A 75 8.84 29.89 15.65
N HIS A 76 8.16 29.30 16.64
CA HIS A 76 7.29 28.15 16.42
C HIS A 76 6.07 28.50 15.55
N GLU A 77 5.44 29.66 15.78
CA GLU A 77 4.38 30.19 14.92
C GLU A 77 4.88 30.46 13.50
N ILE A 78 6.10 30.99 13.31
CA ILE A 78 6.72 31.20 11.99
C ILE A 78 7.03 29.86 11.31
N THR A 79 7.60 28.89 12.02
CA THR A 79 7.81 27.53 11.49
C THR A 79 6.47 26.90 11.10
N MET A 80 5.44 27.06 11.94
CA MET A 80 4.11 26.56 11.64
C MET A 80 3.46 27.28 10.47
N LEU A 81 3.69 28.58 10.28
CA LEU A 81 3.23 29.35 9.13
C LEU A 81 4.03 29.04 7.85
N GLN A 82 5.30 28.64 7.97
CA GLN A 82 6.11 28.16 6.85
C GLN A 82 5.71 26.74 6.44
N GLU A 83 5.40 25.88 7.40
CA GLU A 83 4.83 24.54 7.15
C GLU A 83 3.37 24.62 6.67
N ALA A 84 2.62 25.64 7.10
CA ALA A 84 1.27 25.95 6.62
C ALA A 84 1.25 26.83 5.37
N GLN A 85 2.40 27.14 4.77
CA GLN A 85 2.45 27.83 3.50
C GLN A 85 2.01 26.83 2.42
N ASP A 86 0.79 27.00 1.91
CA ASP A 86 0.23 26.16 0.84
C ASP A 86 1.28 25.94 -0.25
N VAL A 87 1.78 24.71 -0.38
CA VAL A 87 2.69 24.35 -1.46
C VAL A 87 1.93 24.61 -2.76
N ASP A 88 2.50 25.45 -3.63
CA ASP A 88 1.87 25.84 -4.90
C ASP A 88 1.48 24.63 -5.75
N LEU A 89 2.25 23.56 -5.64
CA LEU A 89 2.05 22.30 -6.35
C LEU A 89 1.78 21.17 -5.35
N LEU A 90 0.66 20.48 -5.53
CA LEU A 90 0.42 19.18 -4.93
C LEU A 90 0.93 18.10 -5.90
N VAL A 91 1.83 17.25 -5.41
CA VAL A 91 2.49 16.22 -6.23
C VAL A 91 2.23 14.85 -5.65
N ASN A 92 1.55 14.01 -6.43
CA ASN A 92 1.19 12.64 -6.04
C ASN A 92 1.60 11.64 -7.12
N TYR A 93 2.00 10.46 -6.70
CA TYR A 93 2.31 9.35 -7.60
C TYR A 93 1.12 8.40 -7.69
N TYR A 94 0.82 7.97 -8.92
CA TYR A 94 -0.27 7.05 -9.22
C TYR A 94 0.26 5.83 -9.97
N VAL A 95 -0.26 4.65 -9.66
CA VAL A 95 -0.06 3.43 -10.46
C VAL A 95 -1.41 2.93 -10.92
N CYS A 96 -1.59 2.86 -12.24
CA CYS A 96 -2.77 2.26 -12.84
C CYS A 96 -2.53 0.76 -13.01
N GLU A 97 -3.42 -0.06 -12.48
CA GLU A 97 -3.35 -1.52 -12.60
C GLU A 97 -4.34 -2.10 -13.63
N SER A 98 -5.31 -1.29 -14.11
CA SER A 98 -6.30 -1.71 -15.10
C SER A 98 -5.85 -1.44 -16.52
N TYR A 99 -5.82 -2.48 -17.35
CA TYR A 99 -5.52 -2.38 -18.77
C TYR A 99 -6.49 -1.45 -19.51
N GLU A 100 -7.78 -1.56 -19.21
CA GLU A 100 -8.85 -0.76 -19.83
C GLU A 100 -8.62 0.74 -19.56
N LYS A 101 -8.26 1.09 -18.32
CA LYS A 101 -7.91 2.48 -17.98
C LYS A 101 -6.62 2.93 -18.65
N LEU A 102 -5.64 2.05 -18.82
CA LEU A 102 -4.45 2.35 -19.61
C LEU A 102 -4.79 2.63 -21.09
N VAL A 103 -5.76 1.92 -21.67
CA VAL A 103 -6.28 2.18 -23.02
C VAL A 103 -6.95 3.54 -23.10
N GLU A 104 -7.84 3.88 -22.16
CA GLU A 104 -8.48 5.21 -22.07
C GLU A 104 -7.42 6.34 -22.05
N ILE A 105 -6.44 6.22 -21.15
CA ILE A 105 -5.35 7.21 -20.99
C ILE A 105 -4.47 7.30 -22.25
N ASN A 106 -4.17 6.16 -22.89
CA ASN A 106 -3.41 6.13 -24.14
C ASN A 106 -4.13 6.83 -25.31
N ASN A 107 -5.46 6.78 -25.31
CA ASN A 107 -6.29 7.51 -26.26
C ASN A 107 -6.45 8.99 -25.88
N GLY A 108 -5.97 9.40 -24.72
CA GLY A 108 -6.03 10.77 -24.21
C GLY A 108 -7.30 11.09 -23.42
N ASP A 109 -8.11 10.08 -23.10
CA ASP A 109 -9.26 10.23 -22.20
C ASP A 109 -8.79 10.13 -20.74
N MET A 110 -8.92 11.24 -20.02
CA MET A 110 -8.54 11.37 -18.61
C MET A 110 -9.75 11.43 -17.68
N SER A 111 -10.97 11.21 -18.19
CA SER A 111 -12.22 11.34 -17.42
C SER A 111 -12.29 10.39 -16.23
N SER A 112 -11.72 9.20 -16.37
CA SER A 112 -11.65 8.17 -15.32
C SER A 112 -10.43 8.29 -14.40
N PHE A 113 -9.47 9.17 -14.71
CA PHE A 113 -8.27 9.31 -13.88
C PHE A 113 -8.66 9.85 -12.50
N PRO A 114 -8.06 9.38 -11.39
CA PRO A 114 -8.48 9.75 -10.02
C PRO A 114 -8.15 11.20 -9.61
N VAL A 115 -7.97 12.10 -10.57
CA VAL A 115 -7.67 13.51 -10.36
C VAL A 115 -8.55 14.34 -11.30
N LYS A 116 -9.17 15.39 -10.76
CA LYS A 116 -10.05 16.29 -11.53
C LYS A 116 -9.26 17.14 -12.52
N GLU A 117 -9.88 17.44 -13.65
CA GLU A 117 -9.32 18.32 -14.70
C GLU A 117 -7.89 17.92 -15.11
N ALA A 118 -7.66 16.61 -15.24
CA ALA A 118 -6.38 16.06 -15.60
C ALA A 118 -6.11 16.18 -17.11
N MET A 119 -4.86 16.49 -17.46
CA MET A 119 -4.34 16.38 -18.82
C MET A 119 -3.11 15.48 -18.82
N VAL A 120 -2.97 14.61 -19.81
CA VAL A 120 -1.80 13.74 -19.95
C VAL A 120 -0.72 14.39 -20.80
N LEU A 121 0.53 14.36 -20.31
CA LEU A 121 1.70 14.68 -21.11
C LEU A 121 2.13 13.44 -21.90
N ARG A 122 1.96 13.46 -23.23
CA ARG A 122 2.46 12.38 -24.08
C ARG A 122 3.99 12.41 -24.15
N ASN A 123 4.61 11.30 -23.77
CA ASN A 123 6.06 11.10 -23.79
C ASN A 123 6.39 9.67 -24.31
N PRO A 124 7.68 9.29 -24.42
CA PRO A 124 8.07 7.96 -24.92
C PRO A 124 7.50 6.75 -24.15
N VAL A 125 7.15 6.90 -22.86
CA VAL A 125 6.49 5.81 -22.10
C VAL A 125 5.14 5.47 -22.74
N MET A 126 4.38 6.48 -23.17
CA MET A 126 3.11 6.26 -23.87
C MET A 126 3.29 5.55 -25.21
N HIS A 127 4.40 5.79 -25.90
CA HIS A 127 4.68 5.06 -27.15
C HIS A 127 4.91 3.56 -26.89
N SER A 128 5.64 3.24 -25.82
CA SER A 128 5.86 1.86 -25.38
C SER A 128 4.54 1.20 -24.96
N LEU A 129 3.68 1.94 -24.25
CA LEU A 129 2.36 1.45 -23.83
C LEU A 129 1.48 1.17 -25.05
N ASN A 130 1.48 2.08 -26.02
CA ASN A 130 0.76 1.91 -27.28
C ASN A 130 1.24 0.69 -28.07
N LYS A 131 2.54 0.35 -28.03
CA LYS A 131 3.06 -0.89 -28.66
C LYS A 131 2.42 -2.14 -28.05
N ILE A 132 2.26 -2.20 -26.72
CA ILE A 132 1.56 -3.32 -26.06
C ILE A 132 0.08 -3.34 -26.45
N ILE A 133 -0.60 -2.20 -26.32
CA ILE A 133 -2.05 -2.10 -26.59
C ILE A 133 -2.38 -2.46 -28.04
N SER A 134 -1.61 -1.96 -29.00
CA SER A 134 -1.83 -2.24 -30.44
C SER A 134 -1.55 -3.70 -30.84
N ASN A 135 -0.81 -4.45 -30.02
CA ASN A 135 -0.58 -5.88 -30.21
C ASN A 135 -1.59 -6.77 -29.49
N HIS A 136 -2.48 -6.20 -28.66
CA HIS A 136 -3.51 -6.95 -27.96
C HIS A 136 -4.79 -7.04 -28.81
N PRO A 137 -5.39 -8.22 -28.99
CA PRO A 137 -6.59 -8.37 -29.83
C PRO A 137 -7.83 -7.65 -29.28
N ASP A 138 -7.93 -7.50 -27.95
CA ASP A 138 -9.15 -7.06 -27.27
C ASP A 138 -9.00 -5.70 -26.56
N SER A 139 -10.13 -5.09 -26.23
CA SER A 139 -10.19 -3.84 -25.47
C SER A 139 -10.03 -4.03 -23.95
N TYR A 140 -9.94 -5.27 -23.48
CA TYR A 140 -9.83 -5.68 -22.07
C TYR A 140 -8.76 -6.75 -21.94
N ARG A 141 -8.17 -6.91 -20.75
CA ARG A 141 -7.09 -7.89 -20.53
C ARG A 141 -7.21 -8.59 -19.18
N HIS A 142 -7.29 -9.93 -19.17
CA HIS A 142 -7.37 -10.73 -17.95
C HIS A 142 -6.02 -11.21 -17.40
N ALA A 143 -4.96 -11.17 -18.22
CA ALA A 143 -3.63 -11.67 -17.87
C ALA A 143 -3.60 -13.17 -17.44
N SER A 144 -4.63 -13.95 -17.77
CA SER A 144 -4.67 -15.39 -17.54
C SER A 144 -5.59 -16.10 -18.54
N PHE A 145 -5.39 -17.41 -18.70
CA PHE A 145 -6.18 -18.29 -19.58
C PHE A 145 -6.35 -19.68 -18.95
N TYR A 146 -7.50 -20.30 -19.16
CA TYR A 146 -7.68 -21.71 -18.79
C TYR A 146 -6.83 -22.62 -19.67
N GLY A 147 -6.12 -23.55 -19.02
CA GLY A 147 -5.48 -24.69 -19.64
C GLY A 147 -6.40 -25.93 -19.60
N ASN A 148 -5.78 -27.10 -19.56
CA ASN A 148 -6.53 -28.36 -19.50
C ASN A 148 -7.01 -28.67 -18.07
N SER A 149 -8.01 -29.54 -17.95
CA SER A 149 -8.37 -30.14 -16.68
C SER A 149 -7.73 -31.52 -16.49
N TYR A 150 -7.47 -31.88 -15.24
CA TYR A 150 -6.83 -33.12 -14.84
C TYR A 150 -7.60 -33.75 -13.68
N LYS A 151 -7.47 -35.07 -13.54
CA LYS A 151 -8.18 -35.86 -12.51
C LYS A 151 -7.58 -35.72 -11.11
N SER A 152 -6.30 -35.38 -11.01
CA SER A 152 -5.62 -35.21 -9.73
C SER A 152 -4.26 -34.53 -9.91
N VAL A 153 -3.70 -34.06 -8.79
CA VAL A 153 -2.33 -33.56 -8.71
C VAL A 153 -1.31 -34.61 -9.16
N GLU A 154 -1.47 -35.87 -8.76
CA GLU A 154 -0.55 -36.95 -9.16
C GLU A 154 -0.57 -37.18 -10.68
N ASN A 155 -1.74 -37.14 -11.30
CA ASN A 155 -1.86 -37.26 -12.75
C ASN A 155 -1.15 -36.11 -13.47
N TYR A 156 -1.27 -34.89 -12.92
CA TYR A 156 -0.59 -33.71 -13.45
C TYR A 156 0.93 -33.83 -13.35
N LEU A 157 1.45 -34.27 -12.19
CA LEU A 157 2.89 -34.45 -11.96
C LEU A 157 3.50 -35.55 -12.85
N VAL A 158 2.72 -36.56 -13.25
CA VAL A 158 3.17 -37.55 -14.24
C VAL A 158 3.33 -36.94 -15.63
N LYS A 159 2.42 -36.02 -16.01
CA LYS A 159 2.48 -35.34 -17.31
C LYS A 159 3.55 -34.24 -17.36
N TYR A 160 3.74 -33.52 -16.26
CA TYR A 160 4.70 -32.44 -16.10
C TYR A 160 5.62 -32.71 -14.90
N PRO A 161 6.66 -33.54 -15.07
CA PRO A 161 7.58 -33.89 -13.98
C PRO A 161 8.36 -32.71 -13.40
N GLU A 162 8.45 -31.60 -14.14
CA GLU A 162 9.08 -30.35 -13.71
C GLU A 162 8.18 -29.49 -12.80
N ALA A 163 6.89 -29.83 -12.69
CA ALA A 163 5.98 -29.14 -11.79
C ALA A 163 6.31 -29.40 -10.31
N SER A 164 5.92 -28.47 -9.46
CA SER A 164 6.20 -28.51 -8.02
C SER A 164 4.96 -28.21 -7.20
N ILE A 165 4.88 -28.77 -6.00
CA ILE A 165 3.85 -28.44 -5.02
C ILE A 165 4.37 -27.23 -4.22
N PRO A 166 3.67 -26.08 -4.24
CA PRO A 166 4.13 -24.88 -3.55
C PRO A 166 3.95 -24.98 -2.02
N ASP A 167 4.71 -24.17 -1.27
CA ASP A 167 4.46 -23.98 0.16
C ASP A 167 3.17 -23.17 0.37
N ARG A 168 2.12 -23.84 0.85
CA ARG A 168 0.79 -23.22 1.06
C ARG A 168 0.69 -22.36 2.33
N SER A 169 1.83 -22.11 3.01
CA SER A 169 1.93 -21.25 4.19
C SER A 169 2.66 -19.92 3.92
N ASP A 170 3.37 -19.79 2.81
CA ASP A 170 4.28 -18.65 2.56
C ASP A 170 3.57 -17.40 2.00
N GLY A 171 2.35 -17.56 1.48
CA GLY A 171 1.52 -16.53 0.87
C GLY A 171 1.89 -16.14 -0.57
N ASN A 172 2.77 -16.88 -1.26
CA ASN A 172 3.24 -16.54 -2.61
C ASN A 172 2.41 -17.21 -3.70
N PHE A 173 2.20 -18.52 -3.54
CA PHE A 173 1.42 -19.38 -4.45
C PHE A 173 0.47 -20.30 -3.67
N SER A 174 0.08 -19.87 -2.47
CA SER A 174 -0.58 -20.73 -1.49
C SER A 174 -1.96 -21.24 -1.90
N TYR A 175 -2.63 -20.56 -2.84
CA TYR A 175 -3.89 -21.05 -3.39
C TYR A 175 -3.71 -22.31 -4.24
N PHE A 176 -2.69 -22.32 -5.10
CA PHE A 176 -2.43 -23.40 -6.05
C PHE A 176 -1.97 -24.69 -5.37
N GLN A 177 -2.41 -25.82 -5.90
CA GLN A 177 -1.99 -27.16 -5.48
C GLN A 177 -0.70 -27.60 -6.18
N VAL A 178 -0.49 -27.14 -7.42
CA VAL A 178 0.74 -27.34 -8.20
C VAL A 178 1.08 -26.09 -9.00
N VAL A 179 2.36 -25.85 -9.22
CA VAL A 179 2.87 -24.76 -10.06
C VAL A 179 4.00 -25.25 -10.96
N ARG A 180 4.08 -24.71 -12.18
CA ARG A 180 5.21 -24.94 -13.11
C ARG A 180 5.51 -23.70 -13.95
N THR A 181 6.66 -23.72 -14.62
CA THR A 181 6.98 -22.76 -15.66
C THR A 181 6.57 -23.34 -17.01
N PRO A 182 5.69 -22.66 -17.78
CA PRO A 182 5.32 -23.13 -19.11
C PRO A 182 6.50 -23.05 -20.09
N SER A 183 6.53 -23.97 -21.04
CA SER A 183 7.54 -23.95 -22.10
C SER A 183 7.35 -22.77 -23.05
N LYS A 184 8.43 -22.29 -23.70
CA LYS A 184 8.33 -21.28 -24.75
C LYS A 184 7.40 -21.71 -25.90
N ALA A 185 7.29 -23.00 -26.18
CA ALA A 185 6.38 -23.52 -27.22
C ALA A 185 4.91 -23.33 -26.84
N GLU A 186 4.53 -23.66 -25.59
CA GLU A 186 3.19 -23.40 -25.07
C GLU A 186 2.85 -21.90 -25.10
N LEU A 187 3.79 -21.05 -24.68
CA LEU A 187 3.59 -19.60 -24.68
C LEU A 187 3.45 -19.02 -26.10
N ASN A 188 4.20 -19.55 -27.08
CA ASN A 188 4.07 -19.15 -28.47
C ASN A 188 2.69 -19.45 -29.05
N ASN A 189 2.00 -20.50 -28.58
CA ASN A 189 0.63 -20.81 -29.01
C ASN A 189 -0.40 -19.82 -28.43
N LEU A 190 -0.06 -19.13 -27.33
CA LEU A 190 -0.94 -18.17 -26.65
C LEU A 190 -0.58 -16.71 -26.95
N LYS A 191 0.53 -16.45 -27.66
CA LYS A 191 1.08 -15.10 -27.83
C LYS A 191 0.10 -14.12 -28.46
N ASP A 192 -0.70 -14.56 -29.42
CA ASP A 192 -1.62 -13.68 -30.15
C ASP A 192 -2.89 -13.34 -29.33
N ASN A 193 -3.07 -13.96 -28.16
CA ASN A 193 -4.17 -13.65 -27.25
C ASN A 193 -3.81 -12.57 -26.21
N ASP A 194 -2.52 -12.21 -26.06
CA ASP A 194 -2.07 -11.26 -25.05
C ASP A 194 -0.95 -10.35 -25.57
N GLY A 195 -1.22 -9.04 -25.65
CA GLY A 195 -0.29 -8.09 -26.27
C GLY A 195 1.03 -7.94 -25.50
N LEU A 196 0.99 -8.05 -24.17
CA LEU A 196 2.21 -8.00 -23.35
C LEU A 196 3.03 -9.29 -23.53
N LEU A 197 2.40 -10.46 -23.48
CA LEU A 197 3.05 -11.74 -23.74
C LEU A 197 3.72 -11.75 -25.10
N LYS A 198 3.03 -11.29 -26.15
CA LYS A 198 3.58 -11.17 -27.49
C LYS A 198 4.85 -10.34 -27.52
N VAL A 199 4.81 -9.13 -26.97
CA VAL A 199 5.97 -8.23 -26.92
C VAL A 199 7.11 -8.84 -26.10
N MET A 200 6.82 -9.50 -24.98
CA MET A 200 7.84 -10.17 -24.16
C MET A 200 8.50 -11.36 -24.86
N LEU A 201 7.75 -12.13 -25.65
CA LEU A 201 8.28 -13.24 -26.45
C LEU A 201 9.11 -12.74 -27.64
N ASP A 202 8.65 -11.69 -28.32
CA ASP A 202 9.34 -11.10 -29.47
C ASP A 202 10.68 -10.45 -29.07
N ASP A 203 10.79 -9.91 -27.86
CA ASP A 203 12.02 -9.35 -27.29
C ASP A 203 12.97 -10.43 -26.68
N ASP A 204 12.63 -11.71 -26.78
CA ASP A 204 13.36 -12.87 -26.22
C ASP A 204 13.83 -12.69 -24.77
N VAL A 205 12.89 -12.31 -23.93
CA VAL A 205 13.11 -12.02 -22.52
C VAL A 205 13.64 -13.25 -21.74
N ASN A 206 14.69 -13.04 -20.93
CA ASN A 206 15.39 -14.09 -20.17
C ASN A 206 14.90 -14.30 -18.72
N PHE A 207 13.80 -13.66 -18.30
CA PHE A 207 13.21 -13.85 -16.98
C PHE A 207 11.80 -14.45 -17.08
N PRO A 208 11.23 -15.00 -15.99
CA PRO A 208 9.93 -15.67 -16.05
C PRO A 208 8.81 -14.70 -16.46
N ILE A 209 8.21 -14.93 -17.63
CA ILE A 209 7.12 -14.10 -18.20
C ILE A 209 5.73 -14.67 -17.92
N ALA A 210 5.66 -15.95 -17.53
CA ALA A 210 4.43 -16.66 -17.21
C ALA A 210 4.67 -17.77 -16.20
N MET A 211 3.61 -18.20 -15.54
CA MET A 211 3.56 -19.43 -14.75
C MET A 211 2.27 -20.20 -15.09
N VAL A 212 2.22 -21.46 -14.70
CA VAL A 212 1.00 -22.26 -14.74
C VAL A 212 0.69 -22.71 -13.32
N GLY A 213 -0.53 -22.45 -12.87
CA GLY A 213 -1.05 -22.91 -11.58
C GLY A 213 -2.17 -23.94 -11.79
N GLY A 214 -2.17 -24.99 -11.00
CA GLY A 214 -3.27 -25.96 -10.90
C GLY A 214 -4.01 -25.80 -9.58
N TYR A 215 -5.34 -25.76 -9.61
CA TYR A 215 -6.19 -25.67 -8.43
C TYR A 215 -7.47 -26.47 -8.61
N GLU A 216 -8.10 -26.85 -7.50
CA GLU A 216 -9.43 -27.46 -7.49
C GLU A 216 -10.47 -26.39 -7.80
N ASP A 217 -11.23 -26.54 -8.88
CA ASP A 217 -12.37 -25.67 -9.17
C ASP A 217 -13.63 -26.35 -8.64
N GLY A 218 -13.82 -26.20 -7.34
CA GLY A 218 -14.93 -26.81 -6.61
C GLY A 218 -16.27 -26.39 -7.21
N CYS A 219 -16.46 -25.14 -7.61
CA CYS A 219 -17.73 -24.68 -8.18
C CYS A 219 -18.17 -25.45 -9.42
N THR A 220 -17.23 -25.91 -10.25
CA THR A 220 -17.50 -26.65 -11.50
C THR A 220 -17.29 -28.16 -11.36
N GLY A 221 -16.84 -28.63 -10.19
CA GLY A 221 -16.55 -30.04 -9.92
C GLY A 221 -15.32 -30.55 -10.68
N ILE A 222 -14.34 -29.68 -10.95
CA ILE A 222 -13.09 -30.03 -11.60
C ILE A 222 -12.01 -30.26 -10.54
N ASP A 223 -11.49 -31.49 -10.46
CA ASP A 223 -10.50 -31.90 -9.46
C ASP A 223 -9.20 -31.07 -9.55
N LEU A 224 -8.74 -30.78 -10.77
CA LEU A 224 -7.58 -29.91 -11.01
C LEU A 224 -7.71 -29.15 -12.33
N GLN A 225 -8.01 -27.86 -12.26
CA GLN A 225 -8.04 -26.93 -13.38
C GLN A 225 -6.68 -26.24 -13.54
N GLU A 226 -6.12 -26.28 -14.75
CA GLU A 226 -4.91 -25.56 -15.12
C GLU A 226 -5.25 -24.11 -15.50
N GLU A 227 -4.44 -23.15 -15.04
CA GLU A 227 -4.51 -21.74 -15.40
C GLU A 227 -3.11 -21.27 -15.82
N PHE A 228 -2.99 -20.76 -17.05
CA PHE A 228 -1.84 -20.01 -17.51
C PHE A 228 -1.95 -18.57 -17.01
N ILE A 229 -0.94 -18.09 -16.30
CA ILE A 229 -0.92 -16.78 -15.66
C ILE A 229 0.24 -15.98 -16.24
N PHE A 230 -0.07 -14.83 -16.80
CA PHE A 230 0.89 -13.92 -17.41
C PHE A 230 1.17 -12.75 -16.48
N ARG A 231 2.27 -12.04 -16.76
CA ARG A 231 2.60 -10.82 -16.02
C ARG A 231 1.49 -9.78 -16.17
N LYS A 232 1.19 -9.05 -15.09
CA LYS A 232 0.27 -7.91 -15.12
C LYS A 232 0.95 -6.72 -15.83
N LEU A 233 0.14 -5.77 -16.30
CA LEU A 233 0.60 -4.55 -16.94
C LEU A 233 0.19 -3.36 -16.08
N TRP A 234 1.16 -2.63 -15.55
CA TRP A 234 0.92 -1.41 -14.79
C TRP A 234 1.58 -0.22 -15.49
N CYS A 235 1.09 0.99 -15.20
CA CYS A 235 1.80 2.22 -15.58
C CYS A 235 1.84 3.19 -14.39
N ALA A 236 3.05 3.68 -14.11
CA ALA A 236 3.29 4.71 -13.09
C ALA A 236 3.15 6.10 -13.70
N PHE A 237 2.56 7.01 -12.95
CA PHE A 237 2.34 8.40 -13.31
C PHE A 237 2.69 9.30 -12.13
N ILE A 238 3.12 10.52 -12.43
CA ILE A 238 3.12 11.64 -11.48
C ILE A 238 1.99 12.60 -11.86
N SER A 239 1.19 13.00 -10.88
CA SER A 239 0.22 14.09 -11.02
C SER A 239 0.79 15.34 -10.38
N ILE A 240 0.87 16.41 -11.16
CA ILE A 240 1.30 17.74 -10.73
C ILE A 240 0.06 18.63 -10.76
N THR A 241 -0.51 18.88 -9.59
CA THR A 241 -1.74 19.66 -9.43
C THR A 241 -1.40 21.06 -8.96
N ASN A 242 -1.94 22.08 -9.64
CA ASN A 242 -1.85 23.45 -9.15
C ASN A 242 -2.75 23.62 -7.91
N ASN A 243 -2.13 23.71 -6.75
CA ASN A 243 -2.81 23.90 -5.47
C ASN A 243 -2.90 25.39 -5.08
N SER A 244 -2.40 26.28 -5.93
CA SER A 244 -2.49 27.73 -5.72
C SER A 244 -3.75 28.33 -6.36
N GLU A 245 -4.19 29.47 -5.85
CA GLU A 245 -5.28 30.27 -6.43
C GLU A 245 -4.88 31.04 -7.71
N LYS A 246 -3.63 30.91 -8.17
CA LYS A 246 -3.11 31.60 -9.37
C LYS A 246 -2.81 30.59 -10.48
N VAL A 247 -2.87 31.05 -11.72
CA VAL A 247 -2.38 30.25 -12.85
C VAL A 247 -0.87 30.07 -12.72
N LEU A 248 -0.41 28.83 -12.86
CA LEU A 248 1.02 28.49 -12.89
C LEU A 248 1.39 28.06 -14.30
N GLN A 249 2.55 28.48 -14.79
CA GLN A 249 3.09 27.99 -16.06
C GLN A 249 4.18 26.96 -15.75
N LEU A 250 3.96 25.68 -16.07
CA LEU A 250 5.05 24.72 -15.95
C LEU A 250 6.10 25.01 -17.04
N ASP A 251 7.37 24.98 -16.64
CA ASP A 251 8.51 25.36 -17.49
C ASP A 251 9.40 24.17 -17.81
N SER A 252 9.78 23.35 -16.81
CA SER A 252 10.58 22.13 -17.02
C SER A 252 10.41 21.10 -15.89
N LEU A 253 10.69 19.84 -16.22
CA LEU A 253 10.83 18.74 -15.25
C LEU A 253 12.27 18.24 -15.32
N ASN A 254 13.00 18.32 -14.22
CA ASN A 254 14.40 17.89 -14.17
C ASN A 254 14.51 16.58 -13.39
N GLY A 255 15.23 15.62 -13.96
CA GLY A 255 15.33 14.28 -13.38
C GLY A 255 16.33 13.40 -14.10
N LYS A 256 16.18 12.10 -13.91
CA LYS A 256 16.92 11.09 -14.67
C LYS A 256 16.02 10.45 -15.72
N HIS A 257 16.60 10.12 -16.86
CA HIS A 257 15.93 9.38 -17.91
C HIS A 257 16.74 8.14 -18.26
N THR A 258 16.10 6.99 -18.12
CA THR A 258 16.60 5.70 -18.60
C THR A 258 15.95 5.42 -19.93
N LYS A 259 16.69 5.63 -21.03
CA LYS A 259 16.22 5.29 -22.38
C LYS A 259 16.40 3.81 -22.63
N ASN A 260 15.34 3.10 -22.95
CA ASN A 260 15.39 1.69 -23.29
C ASN A 260 14.24 1.35 -24.23
N THR A 261 14.46 0.43 -25.17
CA THR A 261 13.43 -0.06 -26.09
C THR A 261 12.89 -1.44 -25.70
N SER A 262 13.50 -2.06 -24.69
CA SER A 262 13.18 -3.41 -24.22
C SER A 262 13.00 -3.45 -22.70
N PHE A 263 12.95 -4.67 -22.16
CA PHE A 263 12.71 -4.94 -20.76
C PHE A 263 13.99 -4.88 -19.93
N HIS A 264 13.89 -4.30 -18.74
CA HIS A 264 14.99 -4.22 -17.79
C HIS A 264 14.46 -4.22 -16.35
N SER A 265 15.29 -4.61 -15.38
CA SER A 265 14.86 -4.64 -13.98
C SER A 265 14.67 -3.24 -13.41
N PHE A 266 13.72 -3.09 -12.48
CA PHE A 266 13.39 -1.80 -11.89
C PHE A 266 14.57 -1.12 -11.16
N GLY A 267 15.52 -1.86 -10.59
CA GLY A 267 16.69 -1.26 -9.96
C GLY A 267 17.88 -1.04 -10.90
N SER A 268 17.76 -1.35 -12.20
CA SER A 268 18.83 -1.10 -13.17
C SER A 268 19.01 0.41 -13.43
N VAL A 269 20.15 0.95 -13.00
CA VAL A 269 20.48 2.39 -13.11
C VAL A 269 21.52 2.64 -14.18
N THR A 270 21.11 2.66 -15.45
CA THR A 270 21.83 3.40 -16.51
C THR A 270 21.01 4.62 -16.88
N ALA A 271 20.98 5.58 -15.96
CA ALA A 271 20.14 6.77 -16.07
C ALA A 271 21.01 8.01 -16.28
N GLN A 272 20.75 8.77 -17.33
CA GLN A 272 21.41 10.05 -17.56
C GLN A 272 20.57 11.16 -16.92
N GLU A 273 21.22 12.13 -16.28
CA GLU A 273 20.51 13.36 -15.88
C GLU A 273 20.05 14.08 -17.14
N GLN A 274 18.75 14.35 -17.22
CA GLN A 274 18.14 15.00 -18.36
C GLN A 274 17.08 15.99 -17.89
N ASN A 275 17.06 17.15 -18.53
CA ASN A 275 15.90 18.03 -18.49
C ASN A 275 14.84 17.43 -19.43
N ILE A 276 13.71 17.00 -18.84
CA ILE A 276 12.55 16.53 -19.59
C ILE A 276 11.79 17.78 -20.00
N GLU A 277 12.00 18.18 -21.27
CA GLU A 277 11.25 19.28 -21.85
C GLU A 277 9.76 18.94 -21.83
N ILE A 278 9.00 19.81 -21.18
CA ILE A 278 7.55 19.76 -21.20
C ILE A 278 7.02 20.94 -22.01
N PRO A 279 5.91 20.78 -22.72
CA PRO A 279 5.23 21.91 -23.32
C PRO A 279 4.93 22.95 -22.23
N LYS A 280 5.06 24.23 -22.59
CA LYS A 280 4.73 25.33 -21.69
C LYS A 280 3.22 25.37 -21.47
N VAL A 281 2.77 24.64 -20.46
CA VAL A 281 1.35 24.49 -20.12
C VAL A 281 1.01 25.43 -18.98
N MET A 282 -0.12 26.11 -19.13
CA MET A 282 -0.74 26.91 -18.08
C MET A 282 -1.68 26.01 -17.28
N LEU A 283 -1.36 25.77 -16.02
CA LEU A 283 -2.22 25.09 -15.07
C LEU A 283 -3.10 26.12 -14.36
N LYS A 284 -4.41 26.05 -14.60
CA LYS A 284 -5.40 26.79 -13.79
C LYS A 284 -5.42 26.25 -12.35
N PRO A 285 -5.94 27.01 -11.38
CA PRO A 285 -6.17 26.49 -10.03
C PRO A 285 -6.90 25.14 -10.08
N ARG A 286 -6.40 24.15 -9.34
CA ARG A 286 -6.89 22.76 -9.25
C ARG A 286 -6.71 21.89 -10.49
N GLN A 287 -6.20 22.45 -11.59
CA GLN A 287 -5.90 21.69 -12.80
C GLN A 287 -4.63 20.85 -12.61
N SER A 288 -4.60 19.67 -13.23
CA SER A 288 -3.52 18.71 -13.03
C SER A 288 -2.87 18.29 -14.34
N MET A 289 -1.54 18.22 -14.36
CA MET A 289 -0.78 17.56 -15.42
C MET A 289 -0.34 16.18 -14.94
N VAL A 290 -0.71 15.16 -15.69
CA VAL A 290 -0.32 13.76 -15.46
C VAL A 290 0.82 13.42 -16.40
N VAL A 291 1.96 13.04 -15.86
CA VAL A 291 3.14 12.65 -16.63
C VAL A 291 3.38 11.14 -16.43
N PRO A 292 3.32 10.35 -17.50
CA PRO A 292 3.70 8.93 -17.47
C PRO A 292 5.18 8.77 -17.13
N LEU A 293 5.49 7.91 -16.17
CA LEU A 293 6.84 7.72 -15.65
C LEU A 293 7.49 6.45 -16.16
N ALA A 294 6.78 5.33 -16.11
CA ALA A 294 7.28 4.01 -16.50
C ALA A 294 6.14 3.01 -16.66
N ILE A 295 6.30 2.04 -17.56
CA ILE A 295 5.46 0.83 -17.60
C ILE A 295 6.09 -0.17 -16.64
N LEU A 296 5.33 -0.60 -15.64
CA LEU A 296 5.77 -1.53 -14.62
C LEU A 296 5.13 -2.91 -14.85
N ILE A 297 5.92 -3.95 -14.68
CA ILE A 297 5.53 -5.34 -14.91
C ILE A 297 5.85 -6.10 -13.63
N PRO A 298 4.88 -6.25 -12.71
CA PRO A 298 5.12 -6.82 -11.38
C PRO A 298 5.46 -8.32 -11.43
N PRO A 299 6.02 -8.89 -10.35
CA PRO A 299 6.21 -10.33 -10.17
C PRO A 299 4.94 -11.16 -10.33
N LEU A 300 5.12 -12.45 -10.68
CA LEU A 300 4.03 -13.45 -10.74
C LEU A 300 3.59 -13.94 -9.35
N TYR A 301 4.45 -13.80 -8.33
CA TYR A 301 4.10 -14.18 -6.96
C TYR A 301 3.21 -13.13 -6.30
N SER A 302 2.36 -13.58 -5.36
CA SER A 302 1.58 -12.68 -4.51
C SER A 302 2.50 -11.88 -3.57
N PHE A 303 2.34 -10.56 -3.53
CA PHE A 303 3.18 -9.65 -2.75
C PHE A 303 2.39 -8.90 -1.66
N LYS A 304 3.10 -8.32 -0.70
CA LYS A 304 2.49 -7.64 0.44
C LYS A 304 2.04 -6.24 0.04
N ARG A 305 0.80 -5.90 0.40
CA ARG A 305 0.24 -4.56 0.31
C ARG A 305 -0.07 -4.03 1.71
N LYS A 306 0.06 -2.72 1.92
CA LYS A 306 -0.34 -2.04 3.16
C LYS A 306 -1.09 -0.77 2.80
N GLU A 307 -2.36 -0.71 3.18
CA GLU A 307 -3.15 0.50 3.05
C GLU A 307 -2.66 1.57 4.03
N LEU A 308 -2.40 2.77 3.51
CA LEU A 308 -1.91 3.94 4.25
C LEU A 308 -3.03 4.90 4.63
N SER A 309 -4.09 4.93 3.84
CA SER A 309 -5.31 5.67 4.14
C SER A 309 -6.52 4.96 3.54
N PRO A 310 -7.73 5.16 4.09
CA PRO A 310 -8.95 4.54 3.59
C PRO A 310 -9.10 4.66 2.08
N SER A 311 -9.39 3.54 1.42
CA SER A 311 -9.70 3.51 0.00
C SER A 311 -10.90 4.40 -0.33
N THR A 312 -10.86 4.99 -1.52
CA THR A 312 -11.96 5.79 -2.08
C THR A 312 -12.45 5.16 -3.38
N GLY A 313 -13.72 5.37 -3.71
CA GLY A 313 -14.40 4.63 -4.77
C GLY A 313 -15.12 3.39 -4.23
N GLY A 314 -15.48 2.46 -5.11
CA GLY A 314 -16.41 1.37 -4.79
C GLY A 314 -17.88 1.73 -5.04
N GLY A 315 -18.78 0.77 -4.81
CA GLY A 315 -20.21 0.91 -5.03
C GLY A 315 -20.87 -0.41 -5.41
N ASP A 316 -22.13 -0.34 -5.83
CA ASP A 316 -22.89 -1.50 -6.34
C ASP A 316 -22.58 -1.73 -7.83
N GLY A 317 -22.35 -2.99 -8.20
CA GLY A 317 -22.14 -3.41 -9.60
C GLY A 317 -20.86 -4.22 -9.80
N GLU A 318 -20.81 -4.96 -10.91
CA GLU A 318 -19.76 -5.96 -11.18
C GLU A 318 -18.34 -5.37 -11.32
N ARG A 319 -18.24 -4.11 -11.79
CA ARG A 319 -16.98 -3.39 -12.00
C ARG A 319 -17.00 -2.08 -11.25
N VAL A 320 -16.10 -1.92 -10.30
CA VAL A 320 -15.97 -0.71 -9.50
C VAL A 320 -14.55 -0.16 -9.57
N GLN A 321 -14.41 1.16 -9.76
CA GLN A 321 -13.12 1.79 -9.67
C GLN A 321 -12.77 2.02 -8.19
N ILE A 322 -11.61 1.53 -7.77
CA ILE A 322 -11.11 1.70 -6.41
C ILE A 322 -9.76 2.41 -6.49
N VAL A 323 -9.60 3.44 -5.66
CA VAL A 323 -8.34 4.17 -5.48
C VAL A 323 -7.85 3.93 -4.06
N LYS A 324 -6.64 3.41 -3.92
CA LYS A 324 -6.01 3.11 -2.62
C LYS A 324 -4.73 3.90 -2.47
N ASN A 325 -4.52 4.47 -1.30
CA ASN A 325 -3.20 4.94 -0.92
C ASN A 325 -2.49 3.76 -0.23
N GLU A 326 -1.45 3.23 -0.84
CA GLU A 326 -0.83 2.01 -0.32
C GLU A 326 0.69 1.93 -0.54
N SER A 327 1.30 1.04 0.24
CA SER A 327 2.65 0.55 0.07
C SER A 327 2.62 -0.86 -0.52
N ILE A 328 3.35 -1.09 -1.60
CA ILE A 328 3.62 -2.41 -2.17
C ILE A 328 5.04 -2.83 -1.79
N TYR A 329 5.17 -4.01 -1.18
CA TYR A 329 6.44 -4.60 -0.79
C TYR A 329 6.68 -5.90 -1.57
N LEU A 330 7.69 -5.86 -2.43
CA LEU A 330 8.16 -7.02 -3.19
C LEU A 330 9.25 -7.75 -2.39
N LYS A 331 9.43 -9.05 -2.62
CA LYS A 331 10.55 -9.81 -2.04
C LYS A 331 11.89 -9.30 -2.56
N ASN A 332 11.95 -9.08 -3.87
CA ASN A 332 13.06 -8.47 -4.56
C ASN A 332 12.51 -7.42 -5.52
N ILE A 333 13.04 -6.20 -5.45
CA ILE A 333 12.59 -5.10 -6.30
C ILE A 333 12.93 -5.34 -7.77
N GLU A 334 14.01 -6.09 -8.05
CA GLU A 334 14.45 -6.42 -9.41
C GLU A 334 13.50 -7.38 -10.14
N ASP A 335 12.60 -8.05 -9.41
CA ASP A 335 11.57 -8.92 -9.99
C ASP A 335 10.42 -8.11 -10.63
N CYS A 336 10.34 -6.82 -10.28
CA CYS A 336 9.55 -5.84 -11.02
C CYS A 336 10.37 -5.39 -12.24
N ILE A 337 9.79 -5.55 -13.41
CA ILE A 337 10.42 -5.19 -14.68
C ILE A 337 9.82 -3.88 -15.19
N VAL A 338 10.65 -3.12 -15.88
CA VAL A 338 10.25 -1.92 -16.62
C VAL A 338 10.35 -2.21 -18.11
N TYR A 339 9.35 -1.79 -18.88
CA TYR A 339 9.37 -1.86 -20.34
C TYR A 339 9.46 -0.46 -20.96
N GLY A 340 10.41 -0.27 -21.86
CA GLY A 340 10.61 0.99 -22.56
C GLY A 340 11.34 2.04 -21.70
N ASP A 341 11.05 3.31 -21.94
CA ASP A 341 11.67 4.42 -21.22
C ASP A 341 11.15 4.56 -19.77
N ARG A 342 12.02 5.08 -18.89
CA ARG A 342 11.67 5.45 -17.51
C ARG A 342 12.16 6.85 -17.15
N PHE A 343 11.30 7.61 -16.48
CA PHE A 343 11.59 8.94 -15.95
C PHE A 343 11.57 8.95 -14.41
N ASP A 344 12.65 9.41 -13.80
CA ASP A 344 12.73 9.68 -12.35
C ASP A 344 12.85 11.20 -12.14
N ILE A 345 11.71 11.86 -11.93
CA ILE A 345 11.64 13.32 -11.78
C ILE A 345 12.05 13.72 -10.35
N LYS A 346 12.93 14.70 -10.25
CA LYS A 346 13.46 15.20 -8.96
C LYS A 346 13.04 16.63 -8.66
N ASN A 347 12.94 17.48 -9.67
CA ASN A 347 12.61 18.88 -9.52
C ASN A 347 11.61 19.33 -10.58
N ILE A 348 10.64 20.14 -10.17
CA ILE A 348 9.68 20.80 -11.05
C ILE A 348 10.00 22.28 -11.06
N THR A 349 10.10 22.89 -12.24
CA THR A 349 10.28 24.33 -12.39
C THR A 349 9.05 24.94 -13.05
N TYR A 350 8.51 25.99 -12.44
CA TYR A 350 7.29 26.66 -12.89
C TYR A 350 7.36 28.17 -12.67
N LYS A 351 6.53 28.93 -13.39
CA LYS A 351 6.38 30.38 -13.22
C LYS A 351 5.09 30.71 -12.50
N LYS A 352 5.21 31.58 -11.50
CA LYS A 352 4.09 32.20 -10.79
C LYS A 352 4.18 33.71 -10.99
N GLY A 353 3.43 34.23 -11.96
CA GLY A 353 3.60 35.60 -12.43
C GLY A 353 4.96 35.78 -13.12
N LYS A 354 5.83 36.64 -12.57
CA LYS A 354 7.18 36.89 -13.11
C LYS A 354 8.29 36.04 -12.48
N ASN A 355 7.97 35.33 -11.40
CA ASN A 355 8.97 34.56 -10.65
C ASN A 355 9.06 33.14 -11.21
N LEU A 356 10.29 32.68 -11.46
CA LEU A 356 10.59 31.28 -11.73
C LEU A 356 10.89 30.58 -10.40
N ILE A 357 10.15 29.53 -10.10
CA ILE A 357 10.22 28.79 -8.83
C ILE A 357 10.58 27.34 -9.16
N GLY A 358 11.52 26.78 -8.40
CA GLY A 358 11.88 25.37 -8.46
C GLY A 358 11.45 24.66 -7.17
N THR A 359 10.79 23.53 -7.30
CA THR A 359 10.35 22.69 -6.18
C THR A 359 10.92 21.30 -6.34
N SER A 360 11.67 20.84 -5.33
CA SER A 360 12.11 19.45 -5.24
C SER A 360 10.94 18.55 -4.82
N ILE A 361 10.89 17.36 -5.40
CA ILE A 361 9.88 16.35 -5.10
C ILE A 361 10.56 15.04 -4.69
N ARG A 362 9.85 14.18 -3.97
CA ARG A 362 10.33 12.83 -3.65
C ARG A 362 10.49 12.00 -4.92
N GLU A 363 11.40 11.04 -4.89
CA GLU A 363 11.54 10.03 -5.95
C GLU A 363 10.33 9.08 -5.95
N PHE A 364 10.05 8.47 -7.10
CA PHE A 364 9.02 7.44 -7.20
C PHE A 364 9.50 6.15 -6.52
N ASP A 365 8.69 5.65 -5.60
CA ASP A 365 8.84 4.31 -5.03
C ASP A 365 7.46 3.66 -4.84
N LEU A 366 7.45 2.34 -4.74
CA LEU A 366 6.24 1.55 -4.58
C LEU A 366 5.64 1.60 -3.16
N THR A 367 6.30 2.26 -2.21
CA THR A 367 5.92 2.25 -0.80
C THR A 367 5.05 3.43 -0.38
N ASN A 368 4.92 4.44 -1.23
CA ASN A 368 4.01 5.55 -1.01
C ASN A 368 3.45 5.99 -2.36
N MET A 369 2.27 5.53 -2.72
CA MET A 369 1.62 5.89 -3.98
C MET A 369 0.12 5.61 -3.90
N PHE A 370 -0.61 6.21 -4.83
CA PHE A 370 -2.00 5.85 -5.07
C PHE A 370 -2.07 4.77 -6.15
N THR A 371 -2.60 3.60 -5.84
CA THR A 371 -2.99 2.63 -6.86
C THR A 371 -4.44 2.88 -7.27
N TYR A 372 -4.76 2.65 -8.53
CA TYR A 372 -6.14 2.61 -8.97
C TYR A 372 -6.36 1.54 -10.02
N ASP A 373 -7.48 0.85 -9.86
CA ASP A 373 -7.84 -0.33 -10.64
C ASP A 373 -9.35 -0.36 -10.89
N LEU A 374 -9.74 -1.05 -11.95
CA LEU A 374 -11.12 -1.43 -12.21
C LEU A 374 -11.33 -2.80 -11.55
N HIS A 375 -11.67 -2.77 -10.26
CA HIS A 375 -11.85 -3.97 -9.47
C HIS A 375 -13.10 -4.71 -9.92
N TRP A 376 -12.89 -5.95 -10.34
CA TRP A 376 -13.95 -6.93 -10.54
C TRP A 376 -14.32 -7.51 -9.20
N GLN A 377 -15.59 -7.37 -8.83
CA GLN A 377 -16.10 -8.06 -7.67
C GLN A 377 -16.05 -9.58 -7.91
N CYS A 378 -15.48 -10.31 -6.96
CA CYS A 378 -15.38 -11.77 -7.02
C CYS A 378 -15.98 -12.38 -5.76
N GLY A 379 -16.89 -13.34 -5.90
CA GLY A 379 -17.41 -14.16 -4.82
C GLY A 379 -17.50 -15.61 -5.28
N SER A 380 -17.09 -16.55 -4.43
CA SER A 380 -17.12 -17.96 -4.75
C SER A 380 -17.23 -18.93 -3.59
N CYS A 381 -16.68 -18.69 -2.40
CA CYS A 381 -16.94 -19.47 -1.19
C CYS A 381 -16.01 -19.05 -0.03
N PRO A 382 -16.37 -19.39 1.22
CA PRO A 382 -15.50 -19.18 2.36
C PRO A 382 -14.25 -20.06 2.31
N HIS A 383 -13.13 -19.49 2.75
CA HIS A 383 -11.81 -20.11 2.67
C HIS A 383 -11.42 -20.81 3.98
N LEU A 384 -10.90 -22.03 3.86
CA LEU A 384 -10.45 -22.86 4.98
C LEU A 384 -8.92 -22.76 5.17
N PHE A 385 -8.54 -22.41 6.39
CA PHE A 385 -7.14 -22.40 6.84
C PHE A 385 -6.97 -23.25 8.09
N ILE A 386 -5.77 -23.78 8.27
CA ILE A 386 -5.40 -24.56 9.44
C ILE A 386 -4.12 -23.99 10.06
N VAL A 387 -4.09 -23.96 11.38
CA VAL A 387 -2.93 -23.53 12.16
C VAL A 387 -2.27 -24.74 12.80
N ASN A 388 -1.04 -25.03 12.38
CA ASN A 388 -0.14 -25.98 13.04
C ASN A 388 0.92 -25.18 13.82
N GLU A 389 2.15 -25.15 13.32
CA GLU A 389 3.17 -24.15 13.69
C GLU A 389 2.94 -22.83 12.95
N ASN A 390 2.64 -22.94 11.65
CA ASN A 390 2.25 -21.84 10.78
C ASN A 390 0.79 -22.00 10.34
N ILE A 391 0.17 -20.89 9.95
CA ILE A 391 -1.12 -20.91 9.25
C ILE A 391 -0.89 -21.35 7.79
N THR A 392 -1.72 -22.27 7.30
CA THR A 392 -1.65 -22.85 5.95
C THR A 392 -3.04 -22.83 5.32
N TYR A 393 -3.12 -22.49 4.04
CA TYR A 393 -4.36 -22.58 3.27
C TYR A 393 -4.64 -24.02 2.84
N ILE A 394 -5.90 -24.46 2.95
CA ILE A 394 -6.30 -25.83 2.63
C ILE A 394 -7.14 -25.87 1.36
N ARG A 395 -8.32 -25.26 1.37
CA ARG A 395 -9.26 -25.23 0.26
C ARG A 395 -10.38 -24.24 0.49
N GLU A 396 -11.19 -24.10 -0.52
CA GLU A 396 -12.54 -23.53 -0.49
C GLU A 396 -13.51 -24.48 0.22
N LEU A 397 -14.35 -23.96 1.12
CA LEU A 397 -15.36 -24.71 1.89
C LEU A 397 -16.76 -24.32 1.40
N LEU A 398 -17.69 -25.27 1.30
CA LEU A 398 -19.05 -25.02 0.78
C LEU A 398 -19.06 -24.50 -0.67
N ALA A 399 -18.05 -24.82 -1.49
CA ALA A 399 -17.89 -24.31 -2.86
C ALA A 399 -19.15 -24.49 -3.75
N HIS A 400 -19.88 -25.59 -3.57
CA HIS A 400 -21.11 -25.89 -4.33
C HIS A 400 -22.40 -25.26 -3.75
N CYS A 401 -22.31 -24.45 -2.70
CA CYS A 401 -23.45 -23.98 -1.92
C CYS A 401 -23.77 -22.49 -2.20
N GLN A 402 -23.62 -22.05 -3.45
CA GLN A 402 -24.00 -20.69 -3.84
C GLN A 402 -25.52 -20.53 -3.71
N ASN A 403 -25.97 -19.52 -2.95
CA ASN A 403 -27.38 -19.17 -2.75
C ASN A 403 -28.30 -20.33 -2.32
N SER A 404 -27.74 -21.45 -1.85
CA SER A 404 -28.46 -22.66 -1.50
C SER A 404 -27.76 -23.41 -0.39
N PHE A 405 -28.53 -23.88 0.60
CA PHE A 405 -27.97 -24.63 1.72
C PHE A 405 -27.38 -25.95 1.23
N GLY A 406 -26.12 -26.18 1.58
CA GLY A 406 -25.47 -27.46 1.43
C GLY A 406 -24.63 -27.82 2.64
N THR A 407 -23.97 -28.96 2.53
CA THR A 407 -23.13 -29.53 3.57
C THR A 407 -21.81 -29.94 2.97
N ASP A 408 -20.73 -29.58 3.65
CA ASP A 408 -19.37 -29.92 3.29
C ASP A 408 -18.65 -30.47 4.52
N TYR A 409 -17.63 -31.31 4.31
CA TYR A 409 -16.84 -31.88 5.40
C TYR A 409 -15.36 -31.97 5.04
N PHE A 410 -14.53 -31.96 6.08
CA PHE A 410 -13.10 -32.20 5.96
C PHE A 410 -12.57 -32.93 7.18
N ILE A 411 -11.44 -33.59 7.00
CA ILE A 411 -10.70 -34.24 8.08
C ILE A 411 -9.54 -33.34 8.47
N VAL A 412 -9.39 -33.13 9.77
CA VAL A 412 -8.32 -32.32 10.33
C VAL A 412 -6.99 -33.06 10.18
N PRO A 413 -5.99 -32.48 9.51
CA PRO A 413 -4.69 -33.11 9.30
C PRO A 413 -3.90 -33.23 10.60
N GLU A 414 -2.87 -34.06 10.60
CA GLU A 414 -1.97 -34.20 11.74
C GLU A 414 -1.29 -32.87 12.12
N GLY A 415 -1.09 -32.65 13.41
CA GLY A 415 -0.44 -31.46 13.96
C GLY A 415 -1.29 -30.19 14.00
N ALA A 416 -2.53 -30.23 13.51
CA ALA A 416 -3.46 -29.11 13.55
C ALA A 416 -3.95 -28.78 14.97
N LYS A 417 -3.87 -27.50 15.32
CA LYS A 417 -4.29 -26.96 16.62
C LYS A 417 -5.57 -26.13 16.50
N GLU A 418 -5.69 -25.36 15.42
CA GLU A 418 -6.83 -24.48 15.18
C GLU A 418 -7.29 -24.60 13.72
N VAL A 419 -8.59 -24.45 13.53
CA VAL A 419 -9.23 -24.27 12.22
C VAL A 419 -9.72 -22.84 12.12
N ILE A 420 -9.57 -22.25 10.94
CA ILE A 420 -10.07 -20.93 10.62
C ILE A 420 -10.90 -21.03 9.34
N ILE A 421 -12.14 -20.50 9.39
CA ILE A 421 -13.00 -20.30 8.24
C ILE A 421 -13.10 -18.79 8.05
N ALA A 422 -12.69 -18.29 6.89
CA ALA A 422 -12.61 -16.87 6.61
C ALA A 422 -13.40 -16.52 5.36
N GLU A 423 -14.14 -15.41 5.43
CA GLU A 423 -14.69 -14.78 4.25
C GLU A 423 -13.70 -13.71 3.78
N ILE A 424 -13.07 -13.91 2.62
CA ILE A 424 -12.02 -13.02 2.10
C ILE A 424 -12.38 -12.44 0.72
N GLU A 425 -13.49 -12.90 0.14
CA GLU A 425 -14.00 -12.48 -1.17
C GLU A 425 -15.15 -11.46 -1.02
N ASP A 426 -15.65 -10.90 -2.13
CA ASP A 426 -16.77 -9.95 -2.18
C ASP A 426 -18.10 -10.70 -2.04
N GLU A 427 -18.32 -11.30 -0.86
CA GLU A 427 -19.52 -12.08 -0.56
C GLU A 427 -19.86 -12.14 0.94
N THR A 428 -21.05 -12.64 1.23
CA THR A 428 -21.51 -12.96 2.59
C THR A 428 -21.72 -14.46 2.76
N THR A 429 -21.06 -15.05 3.75
CA THR A 429 -21.18 -16.46 4.11
C THR A 429 -22.11 -16.66 5.30
N PHE A 430 -23.08 -17.56 5.15
CA PHE A 430 -24.05 -17.95 6.18
C PHE A 430 -23.84 -19.40 6.61
N ILE A 431 -23.32 -19.60 7.81
CA ILE A 431 -23.06 -20.92 8.38
C ILE A 431 -24.12 -21.24 9.43
N LYS A 432 -25.01 -22.17 9.09
CA LYS A 432 -26.05 -22.66 9.99
C LYS A 432 -25.45 -23.44 11.15
N SER A 433 -24.49 -24.31 10.87
CA SER A 433 -23.81 -25.07 11.92
C SER A 433 -22.42 -25.55 11.52
N ILE A 434 -21.53 -25.63 12.50
CA ILE A 434 -20.24 -26.33 12.43
C ILE A 434 -20.26 -27.43 13.49
N ILE A 435 -20.05 -28.67 13.07
CA ILE A 435 -20.08 -29.85 13.93
C ILE A 435 -18.72 -30.55 13.86
N MET A 436 -18.09 -30.80 15.00
CA MET A 436 -16.84 -31.56 15.12
C MET A 436 -17.10 -32.83 15.93
N ASN A 437 -16.89 -34.00 15.32
CA ASN A 437 -17.14 -35.31 15.96
C ASN A 437 -18.51 -35.38 16.69
N SER A 438 -19.57 -34.92 16.01
CA SER A 438 -20.95 -34.84 16.53
C SER A 438 -21.22 -33.79 17.62
N LYS A 439 -20.22 -32.97 18.00
CA LYS A 439 -20.40 -31.81 18.90
C LYS A 439 -20.55 -30.53 18.10
N VAL A 440 -21.57 -29.74 18.41
CA VAL A 440 -21.77 -28.41 17.80
C VAL A 440 -20.71 -27.44 18.34
N ILE A 441 -20.00 -26.79 17.42
CA ILE A 441 -18.96 -25.80 17.68
C ILE A 441 -19.50 -24.38 17.50
N ALA A 442 -20.31 -24.17 16.47
CA ALA A 442 -20.96 -22.89 16.19
C ALA A 442 -22.32 -23.13 15.52
N ASN A 443 -23.24 -22.19 15.72
CA ASN A 443 -24.53 -22.10 15.03
C ASN A 443 -24.76 -20.65 14.58
N ASP A 444 -25.53 -20.49 13.50
CA ASP A 444 -26.05 -19.22 13.01
C ASP A 444 -24.97 -18.11 12.89
N LEU A 445 -23.83 -18.48 12.32
CA LEU A 445 -22.70 -17.59 12.08
C LEU A 445 -22.86 -16.91 10.72
N VAL A 446 -22.64 -15.59 10.69
CA VAL A 446 -22.57 -14.80 9.45
C VAL A 446 -21.17 -14.21 9.36
N LEU A 447 -20.50 -14.46 8.25
CA LEU A 447 -19.19 -13.90 7.93
C LEU A 447 -19.32 -12.97 6.72
N ASN A 448 -18.95 -11.72 6.90
CA ASN A 448 -18.79 -10.74 5.81
C ASN A 448 -17.33 -10.70 5.39
N LYS A 449 -17.04 -10.12 4.21
CA LYS A 449 -15.68 -9.88 3.74
C LYS A 449 -14.73 -9.36 4.82
N GLY A 450 -13.59 -10.04 4.97
CA GLY A 450 -12.55 -9.76 5.95
C GLY A 450 -12.79 -10.36 7.34
N GLN A 451 -13.95 -10.96 7.59
CA GLN A 451 -14.26 -11.62 8.85
C GLN A 451 -13.84 -13.09 8.83
N HIS A 452 -13.48 -13.61 9.99
CA HIS A 452 -13.12 -15.02 10.14
C HIS A 452 -13.60 -15.58 11.47
N PHE A 453 -13.90 -16.87 11.48
CA PHE A 453 -14.22 -17.64 12.68
C PHE A 453 -13.13 -18.68 12.93
N ARG A 454 -12.72 -18.82 14.18
CA ARG A 454 -11.64 -19.72 14.60
C ARG A 454 -12.05 -20.60 15.77
N PHE A 455 -11.60 -21.84 15.78
CA PHE A 455 -11.86 -22.79 16.87
C PHE A 455 -10.74 -23.83 17.00
N PHE A 456 -10.55 -24.34 18.21
CA PHE A 456 -9.56 -25.39 18.49
C PHE A 456 -10.03 -26.75 17.97
N THR A 457 -9.06 -27.57 17.58
CA THR A 457 -9.34 -28.90 17.01
C THR A 457 -8.28 -29.93 17.41
N GLU A 458 -8.55 -31.20 17.11
CA GLU A 458 -7.65 -32.33 17.29
C GLU A 458 -7.48 -33.06 15.95
N ALA A 459 -6.27 -33.52 15.68
CA ALA A 459 -5.94 -34.30 14.48
C ALA A 459 -6.89 -35.48 14.28
N GLY A 460 -7.30 -35.73 13.03
CA GLY A 460 -8.24 -36.79 12.66
C GLY A 460 -9.71 -36.47 12.92
N SER A 461 -10.03 -35.35 13.58
CA SER A 461 -11.42 -34.94 13.79
C SER A 461 -12.13 -34.70 12.45
N LYS A 462 -13.36 -35.19 12.34
CA LYS A 462 -14.24 -34.87 11.21
C LYS A 462 -15.03 -33.61 11.54
N ILE A 463 -14.86 -32.59 10.71
CA ILE A 463 -15.62 -31.35 10.79
C ILE A 463 -16.62 -31.32 9.64
N THR A 464 -17.88 -31.07 9.97
CA THR A 464 -18.98 -30.88 9.01
C THR A 464 -19.50 -29.46 9.14
N ALA A 465 -19.51 -28.72 8.04
CA ALA A 465 -20.09 -27.38 7.95
C ALA A 465 -21.37 -27.43 7.12
N THR A 466 -22.43 -26.77 7.58
CA THR A 466 -23.69 -26.62 6.84
C THR A 466 -24.00 -25.14 6.68
N GLY A 467 -24.23 -24.70 5.46
CA GLY A 467 -24.39 -23.28 5.15
C GLY A 467 -24.55 -23.01 3.66
N TYR A 468 -24.47 -21.74 3.31
CA TYR A 468 -24.43 -21.23 1.95
C TYR A 468 -23.68 -19.90 1.92
N TYR A 469 -23.37 -19.40 0.73
CA TYR A 469 -22.80 -18.07 0.54
C TYR A 469 -23.57 -17.31 -0.55
N THR A 470 -23.53 -15.98 -0.48
CA THR A 470 -24.15 -15.08 -1.46
C THR A 470 -23.14 -14.04 -1.89
N PRO A 471 -22.65 -14.12 -3.15
CA PRO A 471 -21.81 -13.09 -3.75
C PRO A 471 -22.48 -11.72 -3.82
N ASP A 472 -21.72 -10.64 -3.65
CA ASP A 472 -22.21 -9.26 -3.76
C ASP A 472 -22.66 -8.93 -5.20
N SER A 473 -22.08 -9.60 -6.19
CA SER A 473 -22.48 -9.56 -7.60
C SER A 473 -22.30 -10.90 -8.30
N GLN A 474 -22.87 -11.06 -9.50
CA GLN A 474 -22.77 -12.32 -10.24
C GLN A 474 -21.31 -12.57 -10.67
N SER A 475 -20.82 -13.77 -10.37
CA SER A 475 -19.48 -14.20 -10.77
C SER A 475 -19.43 -14.48 -12.28
N ILE A 476 -18.35 -14.03 -12.93
CA ILE A 476 -18.12 -14.32 -14.34
C ILE A 476 -17.43 -15.68 -14.45
N GLN A 477 -18.22 -16.71 -14.76
CA GLN A 477 -17.78 -18.10 -14.76
C GLN A 477 -16.70 -18.43 -15.81
N ASN A 478 -16.54 -17.59 -16.84
CA ASN A 478 -15.65 -17.87 -17.97
C ASN A 478 -14.25 -17.25 -17.85
N ILE A 479 -13.92 -16.59 -16.73
CA ILE A 479 -12.60 -15.97 -16.53
C ILE A 479 -11.88 -16.70 -15.39
N PRO A 480 -10.64 -17.17 -15.60
CA PRO A 480 -9.83 -17.74 -14.52
C PRO A 480 -9.59 -16.73 -13.40
N GLN A 481 -9.81 -17.16 -12.14
CA GLN A 481 -9.66 -16.31 -10.95
C GLN A 481 -8.57 -16.81 -9.99
N GLY A 482 -7.84 -17.88 -10.33
CA GLY A 482 -6.89 -18.51 -9.41
C GLY A 482 -5.79 -17.54 -8.96
N ILE A 483 -5.30 -16.67 -9.85
CA ILE A 483 -4.31 -15.65 -9.44
C ILE A 483 -4.88 -14.60 -8.47
N LYS A 484 -6.14 -14.18 -8.65
CA LYS A 484 -6.81 -13.24 -7.75
C LYS A 484 -7.03 -13.87 -6.38
N ARG A 485 -7.52 -15.11 -6.35
CA ARG A 485 -7.68 -15.89 -5.12
C ARG A 485 -6.35 -16.11 -4.40
N ASN A 486 -5.28 -16.37 -5.15
CA ASN A 486 -3.92 -16.45 -4.59
C ASN A 486 -3.45 -15.13 -3.96
N GLU A 487 -3.80 -13.97 -4.52
CA GLU A 487 -3.53 -12.68 -3.91
C GLU A 487 -4.30 -12.49 -2.60
N LEU A 488 -5.58 -12.85 -2.56
CA LEU A 488 -6.44 -12.77 -1.37
C LEU A 488 -5.96 -13.70 -0.25
N VAL A 489 -5.73 -14.97 -0.57
CA VAL A 489 -5.20 -15.99 0.36
C VAL A 489 -3.84 -15.55 0.91
N GLY A 490 -2.93 -15.10 0.03
CA GLY A 490 -1.62 -14.60 0.46
C GLY A 490 -1.72 -13.36 1.36
N GLY A 491 -2.65 -12.45 1.05
CA GLY A 491 -2.96 -11.28 1.87
C GLY A 491 -3.41 -11.68 3.29
N PHE A 492 -4.37 -12.58 3.39
CA PHE A 492 -4.89 -13.09 4.67
C PHE A 492 -3.80 -13.77 5.51
N LEU A 493 -3.00 -14.66 4.90
CA LEU A 493 -1.89 -15.33 5.59
C LEU A 493 -0.88 -14.34 6.19
N ARG A 494 -0.54 -13.27 5.46
CA ARG A 494 0.40 -12.23 5.92
C ARG A 494 -0.20 -11.39 7.04
N GLN A 495 -1.47 -11.00 6.92
CA GLN A 495 -2.16 -10.22 7.95
C GLN A 495 -2.27 -11.02 9.26
N PHE A 496 -2.70 -12.27 9.18
CA PHE A 496 -2.89 -13.13 10.34
C PHE A 496 -1.57 -13.37 11.11
N LYS A 497 -0.45 -13.55 10.39
CA LYS A 497 0.88 -13.68 10.99
C LYS A 497 1.30 -12.41 11.76
N LEU A 498 0.95 -11.22 11.26
CA LEU A 498 1.23 -9.95 11.95
C LEU A 498 0.42 -9.82 13.24
N GLU A 499 -0.86 -10.21 13.22
CA GLU A 499 -1.72 -10.20 14.41
C GLU A 499 -1.21 -11.15 15.50
N LYS A 500 -0.76 -12.36 15.13
CA LYS A 500 -0.10 -13.29 16.09
C LYS A 500 1.24 -12.75 16.62
N GLY A 501 2.03 -12.08 15.77
CA GLY A 501 3.28 -11.45 16.20
C GLY A 501 3.08 -10.33 17.22
N LEU A 502 2.08 -9.46 17.00
CA LEU A 502 1.73 -8.37 17.90
C LEU A 502 1.15 -8.87 19.24
N THR A 503 0.32 -9.91 19.21
CA THR A 503 -0.21 -10.51 20.44
C THR A 503 0.88 -11.17 21.28
N LYS A 504 1.85 -11.86 20.65
CA LYS A 504 3.02 -12.44 21.33
C LYS A 504 3.90 -11.36 21.99
N PHE A 505 4.16 -10.25 21.29
CA PHE A 505 4.91 -9.10 21.85
C PHE A 505 4.19 -8.46 23.05
N SER A 506 2.86 -8.33 22.99
CA SER A 506 2.08 -7.78 24.10
C SER A 506 2.07 -8.68 25.35
N SER A 507 2.09 -10.00 25.16
CA SER A 507 2.18 -10.97 26.27
C SER A 507 3.58 -11.03 26.88
N GLU A 508 4.63 -10.90 26.06
CA GLU A 508 6.01 -10.88 26.54
C GLU A 508 6.33 -9.57 27.29
N CYS A 509 5.84 -8.42 26.83
CA CYS A 509 5.95 -7.16 27.59
C CYS A 509 5.19 -7.18 28.93
N LYS A 510 4.05 -7.88 29.01
CA LYS A 510 3.34 -8.08 30.29
C LYS A 510 4.07 -9.04 31.22
N ALA A 511 4.76 -10.04 30.68
CA ALA A 511 5.57 -10.97 31.46
C ALA A 511 6.88 -10.35 31.98
N SER A 512 7.41 -9.31 31.33
CA SER A 512 8.60 -8.56 31.78
C SER A 512 8.29 -7.43 32.78
N LEU A 513 7.00 -7.17 33.06
CA LEU A 513 6.53 -6.13 33.99
C LEU A 513 5.93 -6.70 35.29
N ASN A 514 5.99 -8.02 35.47
CA ASN A 514 5.75 -8.73 36.72
C ASN A 514 7.06 -9.39 37.16
#